data_AF-A0A965D0V2-F1
#
_entry.id   AF-A0A965D0V2-F1
#
_cell.length_a   1.000
_cell.length_b   1.000
_cell.length_c   1.000
_cell.angle_alpha   90.00
_cell.angle_beta   90.00
_cell.angle_gamma   90.00
#
_symmetry.space_group_name_H-M   'P 1'
#
loop_
_entity.id
_entity.type
_entity.pdbx_description
1 polymer ?
#
loop_
_entity_poly.entity_id
_entity_poly.type
_entity_poly.pdbx_seq_one_letter_code
_entity_poly.pdbx_strand_id
1 'polypeptide(L)' 'RRRVTLFRGVYPIMFKGARNPERALHMAEDELLKRGAVHRGDYIVLTIGEPFGKAGGTNTMKIVKVGEHRKA' A
#
# COMPACT_ATOMS: atom_id res chain seq x y z
N ARG A 1 10.40 -10.48 -1.87
CA ARG A 1 10.41 -10.52 -0.38
C ARG A 1 11.83 -10.59 0.20
N ARG A 2 12.62 -11.65 -0.01
CA ARG A 2 13.93 -11.86 0.66
C ARG A 2 14.98 -10.75 0.44
N ARG A 3 14.93 -10.04 -0.69
CA ARG A 3 15.88 -8.95 -0.96
C ARG A 3 15.61 -7.72 -0.08
N VAL A 4 14.35 -7.36 0.12
CA VAL A 4 13.96 -6.13 0.82
C VAL A 4 13.91 -6.31 2.34
N THR A 5 13.94 -7.53 2.86
CA THR A 5 14.06 -7.79 4.31
C THR A 5 15.40 -7.37 4.90
N LEU A 6 16.42 -7.16 4.06
CA LEU A 6 17.73 -6.69 4.48
C LEU A 6 17.81 -5.16 4.59
N PHE A 7 16.78 -4.45 4.13
CA PHE A 7 16.76 -3.00 4.18
C PHE A 7 16.38 -2.52 5.58
N ARG A 8 17.15 -1.58 6.11
CA ARG A 8 16.95 -1.04 7.46
C ARG A 8 15.54 -0.44 7.58
N GLY A 9 14.78 -0.90 8.58
CA GLY A 9 13.42 -0.41 8.85
C GLY A 9 12.36 -0.86 7.86
N VAL A 10 12.65 -1.82 6.96
CA VAL A 10 11.68 -2.32 5.97
C VAL A 10 11.09 -3.66 6.42
N TYR A 11 9.78 -3.70 6.58
CA TYR A 11 9.02 -4.88 6.97
C TYR A 11 8.10 -5.31 5.82
N PRO A 12 8.52 -6.23 4.93
CA PRO A 12 7.73 -6.58 3.76
C PRO A 12 6.53 -7.45 4.12
N ILE A 13 5.34 -6.96 3.78
CA ILE A 13 4.07 -7.67 3.93
C ILE A 13 3.63 -8.20 2.56
N MET A 14 3.20 -9.46 2.52
CA MET A 14 2.67 -10.10 1.31
C MET A 14 1.15 -10.01 1.32
N PHE A 15 0.58 -9.52 0.23
CA PHE A 15 -0.85 -9.45 -0.01
C PHE A 15 -1.15 -9.78 -1.48
N LYS A 16 -2.39 -10.15 -1.79
CA LYS A 16 -2.82 -10.35 -3.18
C LYS A 16 -2.97 -8.96 -3.82
N GLY A 17 -2.10 -8.61 -4.77
CA GLY A 17 -2.21 -7.37 -5.53
C GLY A 17 -3.31 -7.43 -6.60
N ALA A 18 -3.65 -6.28 -7.19
CA ALA A 18 -4.51 -6.18 -8.38
C ALA A 18 -3.81 -5.40 -9.49
N ARG A 19 -4.30 -5.55 -10.74
CA ARG A 19 -3.89 -4.69 -11.87
C ARG A 19 -4.48 -3.29 -11.80
N ASN A 20 -5.65 -3.14 -11.17
CA ASN A 20 -6.25 -1.83 -10.89
C ASN A 20 -5.59 -1.24 -9.62
N PRO A 21 -5.06 0.00 -9.67
CA PRO A 21 -4.39 0.65 -8.54
C PRO A 21 -5.27 0.81 -7.29
N GLU A 22 -6.54 1.20 -7.46
CA GLU A 22 -7.50 1.41 -6.37
C GLU A 22 -7.76 0.09 -5.64
N ARG A 23 -7.99 -0.99 -6.40
CA ARG A 23 -8.15 -2.34 -5.82
C ARG A 23 -6.89 -2.80 -5.10
N ALA A 24 -5.71 -2.53 -5.66
CA ALA A 24 -4.45 -2.89 -5.03
C ALA A 24 -4.23 -2.13 -3.71
N LEU A 25 -4.61 -0.85 -3.66
CA LEU A 25 -4.57 -0.04 -2.45
C LEU A 25 -5.52 -0.57 -1.38
N HIS A 26 -6.77 -0.87 -1.73
CA HIS A 26 -7.73 -1.45 -0.77
C HIS A 26 -7.25 -2.77 -0.18
N MET A 27 -6.69 -3.67 -1.01
CA MET A 27 -6.15 -4.93 -0.53
C MET A 27 -4.92 -4.75 0.37
N ALA A 28 -4.10 -3.72 0.12
CA ALA A 28 -2.98 -3.38 1.00
C ALA A 28 -3.47 -2.82 2.34
N GLU A 29 -4.44 -1.91 2.34
CA GLU A 29 -5.06 -1.36 3.54
C GLU A 29 -5.73 -2.45 4.39
N ASP A 30 -6.50 -3.36 3.77
CA ASP A 30 -7.15 -4.47 4.46
C ASP A 30 -6.13 -5.39 5.15
N GLU A 31 -5.00 -5.68 4.50
CA GLU A 31 -3.95 -6.50 5.08
C GLU A 31 -3.26 -5.79 6.26
N LEU A 32 -3.06 -4.46 6.18
CA LEU A 32 -2.50 -3.67 7.27
C LEU A 32 -3.45 -3.59 8.48
N LEU A 33 -4.75 -3.38 8.23
CA LEU A 33 -5.80 -3.39 9.26
C LEU A 33 -5.89 -4.76 9.94
N LYS A 34 -5.90 -5.84 9.17
CA LYS A 34 -5.96 -7.22 9.67
C LYS A 34 -4.78 -7.55 10.60
N ARG A 35 -3.61 -6.96 10.34
CA ARG A 35 -2.40 -7.13 11.15
C ARG A 35 -2.33 -6.19 12.35
N GLY A 36 -3.27 -5.25 12.49
CA GLY A 36 -3.24 -4.21 13.52
C GLY A 36 -2.11 -3.20 13.34
N ALA A 37 -1.53 -3.10 12.14
CA ALA A 37 -0.45 -2.16 11.86
C ALA A 37 -0.97 -0.72 11.71
N VAL A 38 -2.24 -0.57 11.34
CA VAL A 38 -2.96 0.70 11.22
C VAL A 38 -4.39 0.51 11.71
N HIS A 39 -5.05 1.60 12.08
CA HIS A 39 -6.45 1.66 12.47
C HIS A 39 -7.23 2.60 11.56
N ARG A 40 -8.56 2.46 11.54
CA ARG A 40 -9.42 3.39 10.79
C ARG A 40 -9.24 4.80 11.34
N GLY A 41 -9.08 5.76 10.43
CA GLY A 41 -8.84 7.17 10.77
C GLY A 41 -7.37 7.58 10.83
N ASP A 42 -6.43 6.62 10.86
CA ASP A 42 -5.00 6.92 10.77
C ASP A 42 -4.65 7.52 9.39
N TYR A 43 -3.61 8.36 9.36
CA TYR A 43 -3.02 8.83 8.11
C TYR A 43 -1.80 8.00 7.75
N ILE A 44 -1.74 7.57 6.49
CA ILE A 44 -0.62 6.83 5.92
C ILE A 44 -0.07 7.54 4.69
N VAL A 45 1.22 7.33 4.42
CA VAL A 45 1.87 7.78 3.18
C VAL A 45 1.97 6.59 2.23
N LEU A 46 1.32 6.72 1.08
CA LEU A 46 1.41 5.78 -0.02
C LEU A 46 2.42 6.28 -1.05
N THR A 47 3.37 5.43 -1.43
CA THR A 47 4.27 5.70 -2.56
C THR A 47 4.08 4.64 -3.63
N ILE A 48 3.85 5.08 -4.87
CA ILE A 48 3.63 4.21 -6.04
C ILE A 48 4.29 4.80 -7.29
N GLY A 49 4.49 3.95 -8.29
CA GLY A 49 4.79 4.37 -9.65
C GLY A 49 3.51 4.50 -10.46
N GLU A 50 3.28 5.66 -11.06
CA GLU A 50 2.21 5.90 -12.04
C GLU A 50 2.81 6.04 -13.45
N PRO A 51 2.25 5.35 -14.48
CA PRO A 51 1.06 4.48 -14.41
C PRO A 51 1.36 3.12 -13.76
N PHE A 52 0.43 2.68 -12.89
CA PHE A 52 0.57 1.46 -12.10
C PHE A 52 0.81 0.22 -12.98
N GLY A 53 1.80 -0.59 -12.62
CA GLY A 53 2.15 -1.81 -13.36
C GLY A 53 3.01 -1.60 -14.61
N LYS A 54 3.41 -0.36 -14.94
CA LYS A 54 4.46 -0.09 -15.94
C LYS A 54 5.82 0.13 -15.27
N ALA A 55 6.89 -0.21 -15.99
CA ALA A 55 8.25 0.10 -15.56
C ALA A 55 8.47 1.62 -15.58
N GLY A 56 9.19 2.15 -14.59
CA GLY A 56 9.40 3.60 -14.45
C GLY A 56 9.84 4.06 -13.05
N GLY A 57 9.79 3.17 -12.05
CA GLY A 57 10.15 3.51 -10.67
C GLY A 57 9.01 4.16 -9.89
N THR A 58 9.31 4.61 -8.68
CA THR A 58 8.36 5.31 -7.79
C THR A 58 8.40 6.81 -8.09
N ASN A 59 7.26 7.42 -8.45
CA ASN A 59 7.18 8.83 -8.84
C ASN A 59 6.00 9.59 -8.20
N THR A 60 5.11 8.90 -7.49
CA THR A 60 3.93 9.50 -6.86
C THR A 60 3.90 9.18 -5.37
N MET A 61 3.58 10.20 -4.57
CA MET A 61 3.31 10.09 -3.13
C MET A 61 1.91 10.64 -2.83
N LYS A 62 1.11 9.92 -2.03
CA LYS A 62 -0.23 10.33 -1.60
C LYS A 62 -0.35 10.19 -0.09
N ILE A 63 -1.00 11.16 0.56
CA ILE A 63 -1.44 11.03 1.95
C ILE A 63 -2.86 10.48 1.92
N VAL A 64 -3.09 9.40 2.64
CA VAL A 64 -4.36 8.67 2.62
C VAL A 64 -4.84 8.49 4.05
N LYS A 65 -6.14 8.69 4.27
CA LYS A 65 -6.79 8.37 5.54
C LYS A 65 -7.39 6.96 5.46
N VAL A 66 -6.98 6.09 6.39
CA VAL A 66 -7.38 4.69 6.39
C VAL A 66 -8.90 4.56 6.55
N GLY A 67 -9.54 3.95 5.55
CA GLY A 67 -10.98 3.70 5.52
C GLY A 67 -11.85 4.78 4.87
N GLU A 68 -11.28 5.90 4.41
CA GLU A 68 -12.03 7.01 3.78
C GLU A 68 -12.46 6.70 2.34
N HIS A 69 -11.61 6.03 1.55
CA HIS A 69 -11.85 5.83 0.11
C HIS A 69 -12.63 4.55 -0.24
N ARG A 70 -13.32 3.93 0.72
CA ARG A 70 -14.18 2.77 0.44
C ARG A 70 -15.48 3.24 -0.20
N LYS A 71 -15.57 3.23 -1.53
CA LYS A 71 -16.89 3.27 -2.18
C LYS A 71 -17.64 1.97 -1.86
N ALA A 72 -18.91 2.12 -1.47
CA ALA A 72 -19.84 1.02 -1.23
C ALA A 72 -20.02 0.14 -2.48
#